data_AF-A0A7S3B805-F1
#
_entry.id   AF-A0A7S3B805-F1
#
_cell.length_a   1.000
_cell.length_b   1.000
_cell.length_c   1.000
_cell.angle_alpha   90.00
_cell.angle_beta   90.00
_cell.angle_gamma   90.00
#
_symmetry.space_group_name_H-M   'P 1'
#
loop_
_entity.id
_entity.type
_entity.pdbx_description
1 polymer ?
#
loop_
_entity_poly.entity_id
_entity_poly.type
_entity_poly.pdbx_seq_one_letter_code
_entity_poly.pdbx_strand_id
1 'polypeptide(L)'
;FSAGPGEPEYNIHAKRAPPPNDIIWENLACGGFQRFLRASFGYLVMAILLLLSIAATTATKDKLLSLSPEVSCPTITTDVKGALLQCEAVWPLNKADELGGDARDAVRGAMQQYLDQAPGAEDCSNFVYLRRFTYDIAQHAPFTPAPSDPNGDWGGGFITDGLADECAARVCFSCYCQSAGFMAWRNDKGDQDLRPFCDAYWEDQALFLSLTAMVLIVVLVVNQILLLASHAMGDFERFHTVTERDNAVAIKLGMALLFNTAVVPVLTYAYISELEDVPLLFSGTHEDTHAPWHDIVITAIVTSAIINALAFPLAYVGEVLFTKCWRCCCKGGAKTQHDLNELY
;
A
#
# COMPACT_ATOMS: atom_id res chain seq x y z
N PHE A 1 -53.19 -35.19 -15.13
CA PHE A 1 -54.00 -35.15 -16.36
C PHE A 1 -53.40 -36.17 -17.30
N SER A 2 -54.08 -37.29 -17.54
CA SER A 2 -53.63 -38.30 -18.49
C SER A 2 -54.03 -37.85 -19.88
N ALA A 3 -53.05 -37.60 -20.74
CA ALA A 3 -53.26 -37.23 -22.13
C ALA A 3 -53.88 -38.39 -22.91
N GLY A 4 -54.84 -38.08 -23.78
CA GLY A 4 -55.49 -39.06 -24.66
C GLY A 4 -54.54 -39.55 -25.77
N PRO A 5 -54.82 -40.72 -26.37
CA PRO A 5 -53.94 -41.32 -27.37
C PRO A 5 -53.98 -40.52 -28.68
N GLY A 6 -52.85 -39.90 -29.03
CA GLY A 6 -52.64 -39.26 -30.35
C GLY A 6 -52.06 -37.85 -30.34
N GLU A 7 -51.91 -37.19 -29.18
CA GLU A 7 -51.22 -35.89 -29.10
C GLU A 7 -49.70 -36.08 -28.97
N PRO A 8 -48.88 -35.38 -29.77
CA PRO A 8 -47.44 -35.38 -29.58
C PRO A 8 -47.11 -34.88 -28.16
N GLU A 9 -46.41 -35.69 -27.38
CA GLU A 9 -45.91 -35.32 -26.06
C GLU A 9 -44.87 -34.20 -26.21
N TYR A 10 -45.33 -32.95 -26.10
CA TYR A 10 -44.44 -31.83 -25.89
C TYR A 10 -43.96 -31.90 -24.45
N ASN A 11 -42.68 -32.21 -24.24
CA ASN A 11 -42.05 -32.11 -22.93
C ASN A 11 -41.94 -30.63 -22.53
N ILE A 12 -42.96 -30.11 -21.86
CA ILE A 12 -42.97 -28.73 -21.37
C ILE A 12 -42.20 -28.69 -20.05
N HIS A 13 -40.95 -28.20 -20.09
CA HIS A 13 -40.19 -27.92 -18.87
C HIS A 13 -40.73 -26.64 -18.21
N ALA A 14 -41.67 -26.81 -17.29
CA ALA A 14 -42.15 -25.73 -16.44
C ALA A 14 -41.24 -25.55 -15.22
N LYS A 15 -40.54 -24.42 -15.14
CA LYS A 15 -39.88 -23.98 -13.90
C LYS A 15 -40.88 -23.22 -13.03
N ARG A 16 -40.78 -23.41 -11.71
CA ARG A 16 -41.55 -22.63 -10.74
C ARG A 16 -41.20 -21.15 -10.91
N ALA A 17 -42.21 -20.30 -11.05
CA ALA A 17 -42.00 -18.87 -11.18
C ALA A 17 -41.40 -18.28 -9.89
N PRO A 18 -40.49 -17.28 -10.00
CA PRO A 18 -40.03 -16.52 -8.86
C PRO A 18 -41.18 -15.75 -8.21
N PRO A 19 -41.04 -15.35 -6.93
CA PRO A 19 -42.06 -14.55 -6.25
C PRO A 19 -42.31 -13.23 -6.99
N PRO A 20 -43.55 -12.71 -7.02
CA PRO A 20 -43.92 -11.55 -7.84
C PRO A 20 -43.11 -10.28 -7.56
N ASN A 21 -42.66 -10.12 -6.31
CA ASN A 21 -41.87 -8.95 -5.88
C ASN A 21 -40.41 -9.01 -6.35
N ASP A 22 -39.93 -10.18 -6.79
CA ASP A 22 -38.56 -10.38 -7.29
C ASP A 22 -38.49 -10.16 -8.80
N ILE A 23 -39.62 -10.16 -9.52
CA ILE A 23 -39.67 -10.02 -10.97
C ILE A 23 -39.57 -8.54 -11.36
N ILE A 24 -38.65 -8.23 -12.27
CA ILE A 24 -38.50 -6.91 -12.89
C ILE A 24 -39.27 -6.91 -14.21
N TRP A 25 -40.52 -6.49 -14.15
CA TRP A 25 -41.47 -6.55 -15.27
C TRP A 25 -41.00 -5.83 -16.53
N GLU A 26 -40.28 -4.72 -16.36
CA GLU A 26 -39.74 -3.89 -17.45
C GLU A 26 -38.70 -4.61 -18.31
N ASN A 27 -38.02 -5.61 -17.73
CA ASN A 27 -36.90 -6.29 -18.38
C ASN A 27 -37.33 -7.57 -19.11
N LEU A 28 -38.57 -8.04 -18.93
CA LEU A 28 -39.10 -9.26 -19.56
C LEU A 28 -39.09 -9.22 -21.10
N ALA A 29 -39.08 -8.03 -21.68
CA ALA A 29 -39.02 -7.84 -23.13
C ALA A 29 -37.62 -8.10 -23.73
N CYS A 30 -36.58 -8.19 -22.90
CA CYS A 30 -35.21 -8.39 -23.36
C CYS A 30 -34.92 -9.86 -23.68
N GLY A 31 -34.57 -10.15 -24.94
CA GLY A 31 -34.16 -11.49 -25.37
C GLY A 31 -32.79 -11.91 -24.82
N GLY A 32 -32.53 -13.23 -24.81
CA GLY A 32 -31.28 -13.79 -24.26
C GLY A 32 -30.00 -13.31 -24.95
N PHE A 33 -30.01 -13.18 -26.28
CA PHE A 33 -28.83 -12.70 -27.03
C PHE A 33 -28.49 -11.23 -26.71
N GLN A 34 -29.50 -10.38 -26.57
CA GLN A 34 -29.31 -8.99 -26.19
C GLN A 34 -28.75 -8.86 -24.76
N ARG A 35 -29.19 -9.71 -23.83
CA ARG A 35 -28.63 -9.79 -22.48
C ARG A 35 -27.18 -10.28 -22.48
N PHE A 36 -26.85 -11.29 -23.29
CA PHE A 36 -25.48 -11.78 -23.43
C PHE A 36 -24.52 -10.71 -23.96
N LEU A 37 -24.91 -9.95 -25.00
CA LEU A 37 -24.09 -8.86 -25.52
C LEU A 37 -23.88 -7.76 -24.47
N ARG A 38 -24.93 -7.40 -23.72
CA ARG A 38 -24.84 -6.42 -22.63
C ARG A 38 -23.92 -6.90 -21.51
N ALA A 39 -24.02 -8.17 -21.14
CA ALA A 39 -23.16 -8.77 -20.12
C ALA A 39 -21.69 -8.81 -20.58
N SER A 40 -21.45 -9.17 -21.84
CA SER A 40 -20.10 -9.16 -22.43
C SER A 40 -19.49 -7.76 -22.41
N PHE A 41 -20.28 -6.73 -22.72
CA PHE A 41 -19.86 -5.34 -22.60
C PHE A 41 -19.57 -4.95 -21.14
N GLY A 42 -20.42 -5.35 -20.20
CA GLY A 42 -20.20 -5.13 -18.77
C GLY A 42 -18.89 -5.74 -18.27
N TYR A 43 -18.59 -6.97 -18.66
CA TYR A 43 -17.31 -7.62 -18.34
C TYR A 43 -16.12 -6.91 -18.99
N LEU A 44 -16.25 -6.44 -20.24
CA LEU A 44 -15.20 -5.66 -20.90
C LEU A 44 -14.90 -4.36 -20.15
N VAL A 45 -15.92 -3.62 -19.74
CA VAL A 45 -15.76 -2.38 -18.95
C VAL A 45 -15.07 -2.68 -17.62
N MET A 46 -15.49 -3.73 -16.91
CA MET A 46 -14.83 -4.14 -15.67
C MET A 46 -13.37 -4.52 -15.87
N ALA A 47 -13.03 -5.21 -16.96
CA ALA A 47 -11.66 -5.54 -17.30
C ALA A 47 -10.81 -4.29 -17.57
N ILE A 48 -11.34 -3.31 -18.29
CA ILE A 48 -10.65 -2.03 -18.53
C ILE A 48 -10.40 -1.29 -17.21
N LEU A 49 -11.39 -1.23 -16.31
CA LEU A 49 -11.22 -0.61 -15.00
C LEU A 49 -10.15 -1.30 -14.15
N LEU A 50 -10.05 -2.63 -14.23
CA LEU A 50 -8.97 -3.40 -13.57
C LEU A 50 -7.60 -3.10 -14.20
N LEU A 51 -7.50 -2.90 -15.51
CA LEU A 51 -6.23 -2.52 -16.13
C LEU A 51 -5.79 -1.11 -15.72
N LEU A 52 -6.74 -0.18 -15.62
CA LEU A 52 -6.47 1.17 -15.12
C LEU A 52 -6.06 1.17 -13.64
N SER A 53 -6.62 0.27 -12.83
CA SER A 53 -6.20 0.15 -11.44
C SER A 53 -4.77 -0.37 -11.30
N ILE A 54 -4.39 -1.36 -12.11
CA ILE A 54 -3.01 -1.86 -12.18
C ILE A 54 -2.05 -0.72 -12.55
N ALA A 55 -2.40 0.10 -13.54
CA ALA A 55 -1.58 1.25 -13.92
C ALA A 55 -1.42 2.28 -12.80
N ALA A 56 -2.47 2.53 -12.03
CA ALA A 56 -2.42 3.47 -10.91
C ALA A 56 -1.58 2.96 -9.74
N THR A 57 -1.68 1.67 -9.40
CA THR A 57 -0.93 1.08 -8.27
C THR A 57 0.57 0.95 -8.59
N THR A 58 0.91 0.54 -9.82
CA THR A 58 2.30 0.36 -10.27
C THR A 58 3.06 1.68 -10.35
N ALA A 59 2.45 2.74 -10.89
CA ALA A 59 3.09 4.06 -10.95
C ALA A 59 3.50 4.61 -9.57
N THR A 60 2.84 4.16 -8.51
CA THR A 60 3.13 4.61 -7.14
C THR A 60 4.19 3.73 -6.46
N LYS A 61 4.35 2.47 -6.89
CA LYS A 61 5.38 1.54 -6.38
C LYS A 61 6.79 2.06 -6.65
N ASP A 62 7.08 2.52 -7.86
CA ASP A 62 8.44 2.98 -8.23
C ASP A 62 8.92 4.12 -7.34
N LYS A 63 7.99 4.98 -6.90
CA LYS A 63 8.28 6.02 -5.93
C LYS A 63 8.50 5.46 -4.53
N LEU A 64 7.69 4.48 -4.12
CA LEU A 64 7.81 3.87 -2.80
C LEU A 64 9.12 3.08 -2.61
N LEU A 65 9.59 2.40 -3.66
CA LEU A 65 10.82 1.60 -3.63
C LEU A 65 12.09 2.46 -3.54
N SER A 66 12.05 3.68 -4.05
CA SER A 66 13.20 4.60 -3.98
C SER A 66 13.47 5.17 -2.56
N LEU A 67 12.61 4.88 -1.58
CA LEU A 67 12.72 5.38 -0.22
C LEU A 67 13.43 4.40 0.72
N SER A 68 14.06 4.97 1.75
CA SER A 68 14.88 4.28 2.76
C SER A 68 14.27 2.95 3.25
N PRO A 69 15.08 1.88 3.37
CA PRO A 69 14.58 0.55 3.69
C PRO A 69 14.07 0.49 5.14
N GLU A 70 12.95 -0.18 5.36
CA GLU A 70 12.38 -0.39 6.70
C GLU A 70 13.29 -1.33 7.51
N VAL A 71 14.16 -0.75 8.36
CA VAL A 71 15.00 -1.52 9.28
C VAL A 71 14.31 -1.68 10.63
N SER A 72 14.31 -2.91 11.14
CA SER A 72 13.84 -3.19 12.50
C SER A 72 14.99 -2.81 13.41
N CYS A 73 14.93 -1.60 13.96
CA CYS A 73 15.96 -1.13 14.87
C CYS A 73 15.97 -2.04 16.10
N PRO A 74 16.98 -2.94 16.23
CA PRO A 74 17.07 -3.76 17.41
C PRO A 74 17.19 -2.79 18.58
N THR A 75 16.35 -3.00 19.60
CA THR A 75 16.23 -2.13 20.75
C THR A 75 17.63 -1.72 21.20
N ILE A 76 17.92 -0.42 21.09
CA ILE A 76 19.23 0.24 21.26
C ILE A 76 19.84 0.04 22.66
N THR A 77 19.22 -0.78 23.50
CA THR A 77 19.53 -0.92 24.93
C THR A 77 20.19 -2.24 25.31
N THR A 78 20.32 -3.22 24.40
CA THR A 78 21.11 -4.42 24.72
C THR A 78 22.09 -4.75 23.62
N ASP A 79 23.34 -4.43 23.92
CA ASP A 79 24.56 -5.06 23.45
C ASP A 79 24.43 -6.60 23.53
N VAL A 80 23.72 -7.21 22.58
CA VAL A 80 23.65 -8.66 22.49
C VAL A 80 24.99 -9.12 21.95
N LYS A 81 25.85 -9.65 22.83
CA LYS A 81 27.11 -10.27 22.42
C LYS A 81 26.87 -11.23 21.25
N GLY A 82 27.51 -10.95 20.11
CA GLY A 82 27.33 -11.71 18.86
C GLY A 82 26.35 -11.11 17.85
N ALA A 83 25.79 -9.93 18.09
CA ALA A 83 25.08 -9.17 17.07
C ALA A 83 26.06 -8.61 16.03
N LEU A 84 25.74 -8.81 14.75
CA LEU A 84 26.56 -8.39 13.59
C LEU A 84 26.64 -6.85 13.44
N LEU A 85 25.65 -6.13 13.96
CA LEU A 85 25.61 -4.67 14.00
C LEU A 85 25.41 -4.18 15.43
N GLN A 86 26.40 -3.46 15.96
CA GLN A 86 26.37 -2.84 17.29
C GLN A 86 26.54 -1.32 17.14
N CYS A 87 25.43 -0.63 16.90
CA CYS A 87 25.46 0.80 16.58
C CYS A 87 26.15 1.65 17.66
N GLU A 88 25.83 1.46 18.95
CA GLU A 88 26.43 2.26 20.02
C GLU A 88 27.92 1.91 20.28
N ALA A 89 28.36 0.71 19.91
CA ALA A 89 29.76 0.32 20.04
C ALA A 89 30.63 0.95 18.93
N VAL A 90 30.07 1.07 17.73
CA VAL A 90 30.77 1.59 16.54
C VAL A 90 30.58 3.10 16.42
N TRP A 91 29.38 3.63 16.65
CA TRP A 91 29.06 5.07 16.69
C TRP A 91 28.29 5.40 17.99
N PRO A 92 29.00 5.83 19.05
CA PRO A 92 28.43 6.02 20.38
C PRO A 92 27.61 7.33 20.49
N LEU A 93 26.53 7.44 19.71
CA LEU A 93 25.71 8.65 19.59
C LEU A 93 25.03 9.02 20.91
N ASN A 94 24.50 8.03 21.63
CA ASN A 94 23.81 8.29 22.90
C ASN A 94 24.80 8.77 23.96
N LYS A 95 25.95 8.09 24.07
CA LYS A 95 27.01 8.52 24.99
C LYS A 95 27.58 9.89 24.60
N ALA A 96 27.69 10.19 23.31
CA ALA A 96 28.17 11.49 22.85
C ALA A 96 27.18 12.61 23.20
N ASP A 97 25.87 12.36 23.11
CA ASP A 97 24.83 13.29 23.55
C ASP A 97 24.83 13.53 25.07
N GLU A 98 25.09 12.49 25.87
CA GLU A 98 25.23 12.62 27.33
C GLU A 98 26.41 13.53 27.70
N LEU A 99 27.49 13.47 26.93
CA LEU A 99 28.69 14.29 27.13
C LEU A 99 28.51 15.73 26.60
N GLY A 100 27.74 15.90 25.53
CA GLY A 100 27.46 17.19 24.90
C GLY A 100 28.68 17.85 24.24
N GLY A 101 28.45 19.03 23.63
CA GLY A 101 29.49 19.87 23.03
C GLY A 101 30.35 19.14 21.99
N ASP A 102 31.67 19.33 22.06
CA ASP A 102 32.65 18.81 21.09
C ASP A 102 32.58 17.29 20.90
N ALA A 103 32.23 16.53 21.95
CA ALA A 103 32.14 15.06 21.86
C ALA A 103 30.97 14.62 20.96
N ARG A 104 29.82 15.29 21.10
CA ARG A 104 28.63 15.07 20.26
C ARG A 104 28.93 15.44 18.81
N ASP A 105 29.50 16.61 18.60
CA ASP A 105 29.73 17.15 17.26
C ASP A 105 30.80 16.32 16.53
N ALA A 106 31.80 15.78 17.23
CA ALA A 106 32.79 14.88 16.66
C ALA A 106 32.19 13.54 16.20
N VAL A 107 31.34 12.90 17.01
CA VAL A 107 30.74 11.59 16.65
C VAL A 107 29.71 11.76 15.54
N ARG A 108 28.83 12.76 15.64
CA ARG A 108 27.83 13.06 14.60
C ARG A 108 28.48 13.50 13.29
N GLY A 109 29.52 14.35 13.36
CA GLY A 109 30.28 14.78 12.18
C GLY A 109 30.99 13.62 11.48
N ALA A 110 31.64 12.74 12.24
CA ALA A 110 32.26 11.54 11.67
C ALA A 110 31.22 10.62 11.00
N MET A 111 30.05 10.45 11.62
CA MET A 111 28.99 9.64 11.05
C MET A 111 28.36 10.27 9.81
N GLN A 112 28.21 11.60 9.79
CA GLN A 112 27.69 12.31 8.63
C GLN A 112 28.55 12.08 7.38
N GLN A 113 29.87 11.94 7.52
CA GLN A 113 30.75 11.61 6.40
C GLN A 113 30.38 10.26 5.76
N TYR A 114 30.07 9.23 6.57
CA TYR A 114 29.58 7.96 6.04
C TYR A 114 28.20 8.12 5.38
N LEU A 115 27.31 8.93 5.94
CA LEU A 115 25.97 9.17 5.38
C LEU A 115 26.01 9.91 4.04
N ASP A 116 26.93 10.85 3.88
CA ASP A 116 27.12 11.62 2.65
C ASP A 116 27.68 10.76 1.51
N GLN A 117 28.44 9.71 1.85
CA GLN A 117 28.93 8.71 0.89
C GLN A 117 27.97 7.53 0.71
N ALA A 118 26.98 7.39 1.59
CA ALA A 118 26.10 6.24 1.59
C ALA A 118 25.26 6.19 0.30
N PRO A 119 25.28 5.04 -0.40
CA PRO A 119 24.57 4.87 -1.66
C PRO A 119 23.05 4.81 -1.41
N GLY A 120 22.20 4.60 -2.43
CA GLY A 120 20.74 4.61 -2.25
C GLY A 120 20.23 3.50 -1.31
N ALA A 121 18.94 3.55 -0.94
CA ALA A 121 18.27 2.48 -0.21
C ALA A 121 18.46 1.09 -0.86
N GLU A 122 18.43 1.08 -2.20
CA GLU A 122 18.57 -0.10 -3.05
C GLU A 122 19.94 -0.77 -2.92
N ASP A 123 21.01 0.03 -2.84
CA ASP A 123 22.40 -0.47 -2.76
C ASP A 123 22.68 -1.14 -1.40
N CYS A 124 21.98 -0.70 -0.35
CA CYS A 124 22.10 -1.28 0.99
C CYS A 124 21.27 -2.55 1.22
N SER A 125 20.41 -2.93 0.27
CA SER A 125 19.55 -4.11 0.38
C SER A 125 20.33 -5.42 0.56
N ASN A 126 21.53 -5.53 -0.03
CA ASN A 126 22.40 -6.70 0.10
C ASN A 126 22.93 -6.94 1.53
N PHE A 127 23.01 -5.88 2.34
CA PHE A 127 23.50 -5.93 3.72
C PHE A 127 22.36 -6.04 4.75
N VAL A 128 21.11 -5.95 4.29
CA VAL A 128 19.92 -6.01 5.14
C VAL A 128 19.02 -7.15 4.70
N TYR A 129 19.02 -8.24 5.47
CA TYR A 129 18.13 -9.37 5.26
C TYR A 129 17.13 -9.45 6.40
N LEU A 130 15.83 -9.61 6.10
CA LEU A 130 14.80 -9.76 7.13
C LEU A 130 14.78 -8.62 8.17
N ARG A 131 15.01 -7.38 7.69
CA ARG A 131 15.15 -6.18 8.54
C ARG A 131 16.33 -6.25 9.53
N ARG A 132 17.27 -7.16 9.33
CA ARG A 132 18.48 -7.33 10.13
C ARG A 132 19.71 -7.11 9.27
N PHE A 133 20.70 -6.47 9.84
CA PHE A 133 21.99 -6.31 9.19
C PHE A 133 22.76 -7.63 9.19
N THR A 134 23.31 -8.03 8.05
CA THR A 134 23.92 -9.36 7.83
C THR A 134 25.44 -9.36 7.81
N TYR A 135 26.07 -8.18 7.78
CA TYR A 135 27.52 -8.05 7.75
C TYR A 135 28.06 -7.72 9.15
N ASP A 136 29.17 -8.35 9.55
CA ASP A 136 29.76 -8.12 10.86
C ASP A 136 30.58 -6.82 10.88
N ILE A 137 29.96 -5.74 11.36
CA ILE A 137 30.60 -4.43 11.56
C ILE A 137 31.07 -4.27 13.01
N ALA A 138 30.61 -5.12 13.92
CA ALA A 138 30.98 -5.05 15.33
C ALA A 138 32.49 -5.24 15.56
N GLN A 139 33.20 -5.92 14.64
CA GLN A 139 34.66 -6.03 14.66
C GLN A 139 35.41 -4.69 14.58
N HIS A 140 34.76 -3.63 14.06
CA HIS A 140 35.35 -2.29 13.94
C HIS A 140 35.08 -1.40 15.16
N ALA A 141 34.40 -1.91 16.18
CA ALA A 141 34.34 -1.26 17.48
C ALA A 141 35.70 -1.38 18.21
N PRO A 142 36.08 -0.39 19.04
CA PRO A 142 35.36 0.84 19.37
C PRO A 142 35.46 1.92 18.29
N PHE A 143 34.53 2.88 18.31
CA PHE A 143 34.50 4.04 17.41
C PHE A 143 35.87 4.63 17.10
N THR A 144 36.18 4.67 15.80
CA THR A 144 37.29 5.43 15.25
C THR A 144 36.73 6.29 14.11
N PRO A 145 37.03 7.61 14.09
CA PRO A 145 36.63 8.44 12.95
C PRO A 145 37.33 7.93 11.68
N ALA A 146 36.65 8.05 10.53
CA ALA A 146 37.23 7.69 9.25
C ALA A 146 38.55 8.44 9.02
N PRO A 147 39.55 7.83 8.39
CA PRO A 147 40.74 8.54 7.95
C PRO A 147 40.32 9.69 7.04
N SER A 148 40.67 10.93 7.41
CA SER A 148 40.54 12.06 6.49
C SER A 148 41.76 12.07 5.58
N ASP A 149 41.55 12.21 4.27
CA ASP A 149 42.66 12.57 3.38
C ASP A 149 43.19 13.95 3.84
N PRO A 150 44.51 14.23 3.80
CA PRO A 150 45.06 15.55 4.04
C PRO A 150 44.42 16.70 3.23
N ASN A 151 43.69 16.40 2.14
CA ASN A 151 42.92 17.37 1.36
C ASN A 151 41.49 17.62 1.89
N GLY A 152 41.06 16.91 2.94
CA GLY A 152 39.69 16.94 3.46
C GLY A 152 38.70 16.06 2.69
N ASP A 153 39.19 15.28 1.72
CA ASP A 153 38.40 14.30 0.99
C ASP A 153 38.15 13.04 1.82
N TRP A 154 37.09 12.31 1.48
CA TRP A 154 36.77 11.01 2.07
C TRP A 154 37.92 10.03 1.84
N GLY A 155 38.64 9.66 2.91
CA GLY A 155 39.77 8.73 2.84
C GLY A 155 39.38 7.25 2.81
N GLY A 156 38.09 6.96 2.63
CA GLY A 156 37.50 5.63 2.76
C GLY A 156 36.95 5.36 4.16
N GLY A 157 35.97 4.47 4.24
CA GLY A 157 35.42 4.01 5.50
C GLY A 157 36.25 2.90 6.16
N PHE A 158 35.67 2.18 7.11
CA PHE A 158 36.30 1.01 7.75
C PHE A 158 36.57 -0.12 6.77
N ILE A 159 35.78 -0.20 5.70
CA ILE A 159 35.88 -1.23 4.66
C ILE A 159 36.17 -0.53 3.33
N THR A 160 37.39 -0.69 2.84
CA THR A 160 37.83 -0.01 1.61
C THR A 160 37.26 -0.62 0.33
N ASP A 161 36.81 -1.87 0.38
CA ASP A 161 36.33 -2.65 -0.77
C ASP A 161 34.84 -3.03 -0.61
N GLY A 162 33.99 -2.08 -0.23
CA GLY A 162 32.57 -2.34 -0.03
C GLY A 162 31.76 -1.09 0.29
N LEU A 163 30.46 -1.28 0.51
CA LEU A 163 29.50 -0.25 0.95
C LEU A 163 28.89 -0.59 2.32
N ALA A 164 29.45 -1.59 3.00
CA ALA A 164 28.82 -2.22 4.14
C ALA A 164 28.80 -1.27 5.36
N ASP A 165 29.85 -0.50 5.54
CA ASP A 165 30.00 0.48 6.61
C ASP A 165 29.21 1.76 6.37
N GLU A 166 29.10 2.26 5.14
CA GLU A 166 28.18 3.36 4.83
C GLU A 166 26.72 2.93 5.02
N CYS A 167 26.37 1.71 4.60
CA CYS A 167 25.05 1.15 4.86
C CYS A 167 24.79 0.93 6.35
N ALA A 168 25.78 0.42 7.10
CA ALA A 168 25.68 0.27 8.55
C ALA A 168 25.48 1.63 9.25
N ALA A 169 26.21 2.67 8.84
CA ALA A 169 26.05 4.02 9.35
C ALA A 169 24.63 4.54 9.10
N ARG A 170 24.07 4.33 7.89
CA ARG A 170 22.67 4.72 7.59
C ARG A 170 21.65 3.98 8.44
N VAL A 171 21.85 2.68 8.68
CA VAL A 171 20.97 1.91 9.58
C VAL A 171 21.07 2.43 11.01
N CYS A 172 22.28 2.66 11.52
CA CYS A 172 22.49 3.18 12.87
C CYS A 172 21.95 4.60 13.06
N PHE A 173 22.09 5.45 12.04
CA PHE A 173 21.47 6.78 11.97
C PHE A 173 19.95 6.70 12.11
N SER A 174 19.32 5.90 11.25
CA SER A 174 17.87 5.72 11.22
C SER A 174 17.37 5.24 12.57
N CYS A 175 18.07 4.29 13.18
CA CYS A 175 17.70 3.73 14.49
C CYS A 175 17.88 4.71 15.63
N TYR A 176 18.98 5.45 15.66
CA TYR A 176 19.18 6.49 16.65
C TYR A 176 18.07 7.55 16.56
N CYS A 177 17.79 8.09 15.35
CA CYS A 177 16.74 9.09 15.16
C CYS A 177 15.34 8.57 15.47
N GLN A 178 15.05 7.31 15.13
CA GLN A 178 13.80 6.64 15.51
C GLN A 178 13.65 6.56 17.03
N SER A 179 14.73 6.24 17.74
CA SER A 179 14.72 6.04 19.20
C SER A 179 14.68 7.33 20.00
N ALA A 180 15.34 8.38 19.50
CA ALA A 180 15.21 9.72 20.05
C ALA A 180 13.74 10.20 19.97
N GLY A 181 13.04 9.80 18.91
CA GLY A 181 11.61 9.91 18.78
C GLY A 181 11.13 11.26 18.26
N PHE A 182 9.99 11.24 17.58
CA PHE A 182 9.43 12.40 16.87
C PHE A 182 9.21 13.62 17.79
N MET A 183 8.75 13.37 19.02
CA MET A 183 8.43 14.45 19.96
C MET A 183 9.69 15.16 20.47
N ALA A 184 10.82 14.44 20.63
CA ALA A 184 12.09 15.04 21.02
C ALA A 184 12.65 15.89 19.88
N TRP A 185 12.70 15.33 18.67
CA TRP A 185 13.12 16.05 17.46
C TRP A 185 12.30 17.33 17.21
N ARG A 186 10.96 17.23 17.26
CA ARG A 186 10.07 18.36 16.99
C ARG A 186 10.18 19.48 18.03
N ASN A 187 10.39 19.10 19.29
CA ASN A 187 10.42 20.06 20.41
C ASN A 187 11.84 20.51 20.76
N ASP A 188 12.85 20.08 20.02
CA ASP A 188 14.23 20.49 20.26
C ASP A 188 14.38 22.00 20.07
N LYS A 189 14.86 22.66 21.12
CA LYS A 189 15.09 24.11 21.17
C LYS A 189 16.56 24.46 20.93
N GLY A 190 17.39 23.48 20.56
CA GLY A 190 18.83 23.66 20.29
C GLY A 190 19.74 23.22 21.43
N ASP A 191 19.22 22.60 22.49
CA ASP A 191 20.06 22.10 23.59
C ASP A 191 20.79 20.80 23.18
N GLN A 192 20.15 19.97 22.36
CA GLN A 192 20.70 18.68 21.91
C GLN A 192 21.05 18.64 20.41
N ASP A 193 20.77 19.72 19.66
CA ASP A 193 20.92 19.82 18.20
C ASP A 193 20.42 18.57 17.46
N LEU A 194 19.38 17.94 18.00
CA LEU A 194 18.79 16.72 17.48
C LEU A 194 18.00 17.03 16.21
N ARG A 195 17.40 18.22 16.15
CA ARG A 195 16.63 18.68 14.99
C ARG A 195 17.46 18.71 13.70
N PRO A 196 18.57 19.45 13.59
CA PRO A 196 19.37 19.49 12.37
C PRO A 196 20.00 18.14 12.02
N PHE A 197 20.32 17.30 13.01
CA PHE A 197 20.93 15.99 12.76
C PHE A 197 19.92 14.97 12.22
N CYS A 198 18.73 14.88 12.79
CA CYS A 198 17.70 13.91 12.38
C CYS A 198 16.68 14.46 11.38
N ASP A 199 16.87 15.67 10.83
CA ASP A 199 15.92 16.33 9.91
C ASP A 199 15.68 15.47 8.66
N ALA A 200 16.75 15.08 7.98
CA ALA A 200 16.70 14.24 6.79
C ALA A 200 15.95 12.92 7.04
N TYR A 201 16.17 12.29 8.20
CA TYR A 201 15.44 11.08 8.59
C TYR A 201 13.93 11.34 8.69
N TRP A 202 13.51 12.39 9.39
CA TRP A 202 12.09 12.68 9.57
C TRP A 202 11.41 13.20 8.29
N GLU A 203 12.14 13.89 7.42
CA GLU A 203 11.68 14.26 6.08
C GLU A 203 11.44 13.02 5.21
N ASP A 204 12.38 12.07 5.18
CA ASP A 204 12.23 10.80 4.48
C ASP A 204 11.05 9.98 5.03
N GLN A 205 10.91 9.92 6.35
CA GLN A 205 9.78 9.23 6.99
C GLN A 205 8.44 9.91 6.67
N ALA A 206 8.39 11.24 6.64
CA ALA A 206 7.19 11.97 6.27
C ALA A 206 6.82 11.72 4.79
N LEU A 207 7.82 11.70 3.92
CA LEU A 207 7.63 11.40 2.50
C LEU A 207 7.11 9.96 2.32
N PHE A 208 7.74 8.99 2.97
CA PHE A 208 7.30 7.59 2.96
C PHE A 208 5.85 7.42 3.46
N LEU A 209 5.51 8.03 4.60
CA LEU A 209 4.16 7.98 5.15
C LEU A 209 3.15 8.63 4.20
N SER A 210 3.49 9.78 3.61
CA SER A 210 2.61 10.50 2.69
C SER A 210 2.35 9.71 1.40
N LEU A 211 3.37 9.07 0.84
CA LEU A 211 3.25 8.23 -0.35
C LEU A 211 2.47 6.95 -0.05
N THR A 212 2.73 6.31 1.10
CA THR A 212 1.97 5.15 1.54
C THR A 212 0.49 5.50 1.74
N ALA A 213 0.19 6.61 2.39
CA ALA A 213 -1.19 7.09 2.55
C ALA A 213 -1.84 7.36 1.19
N MET A 214 -1.09 7.92 0.23
CA MET A 214 -1.58 8.16 -1.13
C MET A 214 -1.92 6.85 -1.86
N VAL A 215 -1.06 5.82 -1.78
CA VAL A 215 -1.35 4.48 -2.32
C VAL A 215 -2.65 3.94 -1.74
N LEU A 216 -2.83 4.01 -0.42
CA LEU A 216 -4.02 3.51 0.25
C LEU A 216 -5.29 4.25 -0.20
N ILE A 217 -5.22 5.57 -0.39
CA ILE A 217 -6.32 6.38 -0.91
C ILE A 217 -6.65 6.00 -2.36
N VAL A 218 -5.64 5.78 -3.21
CA VAL A 218 -5.86 5.34 -4.60
C VAL A 218 -6.57 3.99 -4.62
N VAL A 219 -6.11 3.02 -3.83
CA VAL A 219 -6.74 1.70 -3.72
C VAL A 219 -8.20 1.81 -3.27
N LEU A 220 -8.48 2.66 -2.28
CA LEU A 220 -9.84 2.97 -1.82
C LEU A 220 -10.73 3.50 -2.94
N VAL A 221 -10.28 4.53 -3.63
CA VAL A 221 -11.03 5.19 -4.71
C VAL A 221 -11.29 4.21 -5.85
N VAL A 222 -10.30 3.43 -6.25
CA VAL A 222 -10.44 2.40 -7.27
C VAL A 222 -11.47 1.34 -6.86
N ASN A 223 -11.38 0.81 -5.64
CA ASN A 223 -12.31 -0.22 -5.17
C ASN A 223 -13.74 0.32 -5.09
N GLN A 224 -13.91 1.61 -4.76
CA GLN A 224 -15.21 2.28 -4.80
C GLN A 224 -15.73 2.46 -6.24
N ILE A 225 -14.87 2.82 -7.19
CA ILE A 225 -15.23 2.91 -8.61
C ILE A 225 -15.67 1.54 -9.14
N LEU A 226 -14.95 0.46 -8.79
CA LEU A 226 -15.31 -0.91 -9.16
C LEU A 226 -16.67 -1.32 -8.59
N LEU A 227 -17.00 -0.89 -7.38
CA LEU A 227 -18.32 -1.09 -6.77
C LEU A 227 -19.41 -0.37 -7.58
N LEU A 228 -19.26 0.94 -7.82
CA LEU A 228 -20.22 1.72 -8.58
C LEU A 228 -20.41 1.19 -10.01
N ALA A 229 -19.31 0.82 -10.67
CA ALA A 229 -19.35 0.22 -12.00
C ALA A 229 -20.06 -1.13 -11.99
N SER A 230 -19.83 -1.98 -10.99
CA SER A 230 -20.52 -3.28 -10.86
C SER A 230 -22.03 -3.10 -10.74
N HIS A 231 -22.49 -2.14 -9.94
CA HIS A 231 -23.92 -1.79 -9.84
C HIS A 231 -24.47 -1.26 -11.16
N ALA A 232 -23.79 -0.29 -11.79
CA ALA A 232 -24.22 0.29 -13.06
C ALA A 232 -24.30 -0.76 -14.18
N MET A 233 -23.35 -1.69 -14.24
CA MET A 233 -23.38 -2.80 -15.21
C MET A 233 -24.47 -3.82 -14.89
N GLY A 234 -24.75 -4.06 -13.61
CA GLY A 234 -25.91 -4.86 -13.18
C GLY A 234 -27.24 -4.31 -13.70
N ASP A 235 -27.42 -2.99 -13.67
CA ASP A 235 -28.59 -2.30 -14.23
C ASP A 235 -28.65 -2.33 -15.75
N PHE A 236 -27.49 -2.20 -16.38
CA PHE A 236 -27.36 -2.23 -17.83
C PHE A 236 -27.73 -3.59 -18.44
N GLU A 237 -27.46 -4.69 -17.72
CA GLU A 237 -27.67 -6.07 -18.18
C GLU A 237 -29.11 -6.55 -18.18
N ARG A 238 -30.02 -5.80 -17.55
CA ARG A 238 -31.48 -6.01 -17.61
C ARG A 238 -31.89 -7.44 -17.23
N PHE A 239 -31.54 -7.85 -16.00
CA PHE A 239 -31.98 -9.12 -15.43
C PHE A 239 -33.50 -9.18 -15.24
N HIS A 240 -34.07 -10.39 -15.28
CA HIS A 240 -35.52 -10.58 -15.09
C HIS A 240 -35.92 -10.62 -13.63
N THR A 241 -34.98 -10.90 -12.73
CA THR A 241 -35.22 -10.84 -11.28
C THR A 241 -34.19 -9.99 -10.56
N VAL A 242 -34.61 -9.43 -9.42
CA VAL A 242 -33.74 -8.67 -8.51
C VAL A 242 -32.66 -9.58 -7.94
N THR A 243 -33.03 -10.81 -7.57
CA THR A 243 -32.08 -11.82 -7.07
C THR A 243 -31.00 -12.16 -8.09
N GLU A 244 -31.33 -12.31 -9.38
CA GLU A 244 -30.33 -12.56 -10.43
C GLU A 244 -29.39 -11.37 -10.61
N ARG A 245 -29.94 -10.15 -10.58
CA ARG A 245 -29.16 -8.90 -10.64
C ARG A 245 -28.17 -8.82 -9.51
N ASP A 246 -28.64 -8.98 -8.26
CA ASP A 246 -27.80 -8.82 -7.08
C ASP A 246 -26.71 -9.89 -7.01
N ASN A 247 -27.02 -11.13 -7.39
CA ASN A 247 -26.02 -12.19 -7.49
C ASN A 247 -24.96 -11.88 -8.55
N ALA A 248 -25.36 -11.40 -9.74
CA ALA A 248 -24.42 -11.05 -10.80
C ALA A 248 -23.53 -9.86 -10.41
N VAL A 249 -24.10 -8.84 -9.74
CA VAL A 249 -23.34 -7.71 -9.20
C VAL A 249 -22.34 -8.19 -8.14
N ALA A 250 -22.78 -9.04 -7.20
CA ALA A 250 -21.94 -9.59 -6.15
C ALA A 250 -20.76 -10.41 -6.71
N ILE A 251 -21.00 -11.24 -7.73
CA ILE A 251 -19.94 -12.03 -8.38
C ILE A 251 -18.93 -11.11 -9.08
N LYS A 252 -19.38 -10.10 -9.83
CA LYS A 252 -18.49 -9.16 -10.52
C LYS A 252 -17.65 -8.34 -9.54
N LEU A 253 -18.29 -7.84 -8.49
CA LEU A 253 -17.62 -7.11 -7.42
C LEU A 253 -16.59 -8.02 -6.72
N GLY A 254 -16.99 -9.24 -6.37
CA GLY A 254 -16.11 -10.22 -5.73
C GLY A 254 -14.89 -10.55 -6.59
N MET A 255 -15.07 -10.79 -7.88
CA MET A 255 -13.96 -11.02 -8.81
C MET A 255 -13.09 -9.77 -8.95
N ALA A 256 -13.68 -8.59 -9.13
CA ALA A 256 -12.93 -7.35 -9.26
C ALA A 256 -12.08 -7.06 -8.02
N LEU A 257 -12.64 -7.25 -6.82
CA LEU A 257 -11.90 -7.07 -5.56
C LEU A 257 -10.82 -8.14 -5.38
N LEU A 258 -11.09 -9.40 -5.72
CA LEU A 258 -10.09 -10.47 -5.66
C LEU A 258 -8.88 -10.15 -6.55
N PHE A 259 -9.14 -9.78 -7.81
CA PHE A 259 -8.06 -9.44 -8.72
C PHE A 259 -7.33 -8.17 -8.28
N ASN A 260 -8.04 -7.09 -7.96
CA ASN A 260 -7.42 -5.82 -7.61
C ASN A 260 -6.70 -5.83 -6.26
N THR A 261 -7.19 -6.59 -5.28
CA THR A 261 -6.70 -6.56 -3.89
C THR A 261 -5.70 -7.68 -3.60
N ALA A 262 -5.83 -8.84 -4.25
CA ALA A 262 -4.96 -9.98 -3.99
C ALA A 262 -4.04 -10.31 -5.16
N VAL A 263 -4.58 -10.46 -6.38
CA VAL A 263 -3.79 -10.92 -7.52
C VAL A 263 -2.83 -9.86 -8.03
N VAL A 264 -3.32 -8.62 -8.23
CA VAL A 264 -2.53 -7.53 -8.78
C VAL A 264 -1.30 -7.20 -7.92
N PRO A 265 -1.40 -7.04 -6.58
CA PRO A 265 -0.22 -6.81 -5.76
C PRO A 265 0.82 -7.94 -5.90
N VAL A 266 0.39 -9.20 -5.88
CA VAL A 266 1.29 -10.35 -6.06
C VAL A 266 2.05 -10.24 -7.39
N LEU A 267 1.35 -9.98 -8.49
CA LEU A 267 1.97 -9.87 -9.82
C LEU A 267 2.83 -8.61 -10.00
N THR A 268 2.48 -7.53 -9.30
CA THR A 268 3.20 -6.25 -9.37
C THR A 268 4.54 -6.31 -8.62
N TYR A 269 4.58 -7.04 -7.52
CA TYR A 269 5.79 -7.16 -6.67
C TYR A 269 6.61 -8.42 -6.95
N ALA A 270 6.08 -9.40 -7.69
CA ALA A 270 6.87 -10.51 -8.20
C ALA A 270 7.88 -10.02 -9.26
N TYR A 271 9.04 -10.66 -9.32
CA TYR A 271 9.99 -10.52 -10.43
C TYR A 271 10.09 -11.84 -11.18
N ILE A 272 10.02 -11.82 -12.51
CA ILE A 272 10.25 -12.98 -13.36
C ILE A 272 11.08 -12.54 -14.55
N SER A 273 12.33 -13.01 -14.61
CA SER A 273 13.32 -12.63 -15.63
C SER A 273 12.84 -12.84 -17.08
N GLU A 274 12.04 -13.87 -17.32
CA GLU A 274 11.53 -14.23 -18.65
C GLU A 274 10.36 -13.36 -19.12
N LEU A 275 9.80 -12.54 -18.23
CA LEU A 275 8.63 -11.69 -18.46
C LEU A 275 8.93 -10.20 -18.18
N GLU A 276 10.22 -9.82 -18.10
CA GLU A 276 10.67 -8.44 -17.85
C GLU A 276 10.11 -7.44 -18.89
N ASP A 277 9.84 -7.90 -20.11
CA ASP A 277 9.27 -7.10 -21.20
C ASP A 277 7.77 -6.81 -21.06
N VAL A 278 7.07 -7.36 -20.06
CA VAL A 278 5.65 -7.05 -19.82
C VAL A 278 5.56 -5.76 -19.02
N PRO A 279 5.21 -4.61 -19.64
CA PRO A 279 5.12 -3.36 -18.89
C PRO A 279 4.07 -3.51 -17.78
N LEU A 280 4.40 -3.00 -16.58
CA LEU A 280 3.56 -2.93 -15.38
C LEU A 280 3.49 -4.20 -14.50
N LEU A 281 3.81 -5.39 -15.00
CA LEU A 281 3.72 -6.64 -14.24
C LEU A 281 5.09 -7.32 -14.25
N PHE A 282 5.45 -8.01 -13.16
CA PHE A 282 6.71 -8.75 -13.04
C PHE A 282 8.01 -7.92 -12.99
N SER A 283 7.92 -6.60 -12.79
CA SER A 283 9.08 -5.71 -12.54
C SER A 283 9.40 -5.56 -11.03
N GLY A 284 9.19 -6.62 -10.25
CA GLY A 284 9.52 -6.66 -8.82
C GLY A 284 11.02 -6.53 -8.55
N THR A 285 11.39 -6.20 -7.32
CA THR A 285 12.78 -6.17 -6.83
C THR A 285 13.22 -7.51 -6.21
N HIS A 286 12.36 -8.52 -6.22
CA HIS A 286 12.56 -9.78 -5.49
C HIS A 286 12.39 -10.97 -6.43
N GLU A 287 13.49 -11.66 -6.74
CA GLU A 287 13.55 -12.85 -7.61
C GLU A 287 12.80 -14.05 -7.01
N ASP A 288 12.80 -14.22 -5.67
CA ASP A 288 12.04 -15.28 -5.02
C ASP A 288 11.10 -14.78 -3.90
N THR A 289 10.19 -15.66 -3.47
CA THR A 289 9.27 -15.50 -2.32
C THR A 289 10.01 -15.54 -0.97
N HIS A 290 11.01 -14.68 -0.79
CA HIS A 290 11.72 -14.50 0.48
C HIS A 290 10.88 -13.67 1.44
N ALA A 291 11.26 -13.66 2.72
CA ALA A 291 10.47 -13.01 3.75
C ALA A 291 10.26 -11.48 3.56
N PRO A 292 11.20 -10.68 3.00
CA PRO A 292 10.93 -9.28 2.67
C PRO A 292 9.82 -9.09 1.63
N TRP A 293 9.77 -9.95 0.61
CA TRP A 293 8.67 -9.97 -0.36
C TRP A 293 7.34 -10.26 0.33
N HIS A 294 7.34 -11.24 1.25
CA HIS A 294 6.16 -11.62 2.01
C HIS A 294 5.63 -10.47 2.87
N ASP A 295 6.52 -9.73 3.55
CA ASP A 295 6.14 -8.57 4.37
C ASP A 295 5.47 -7.49 3.50
N ILE A 296 6.06 -7.11 2.37
CA ILE A 296 5.52 -6.05 1.51
C ILE A 296 4.19 -6.49 0.88
N VAL A 297 4.15 -7.67 0.27
CA VAL A 297 2.99 -8.16 -0.47
C VAL A 297 1.83 -8.49 0.45
N ILE A 298 2.06 -9.23 1.54
CA ILE A 298 0.98 -9.56 2.48
C ILE A 298 0.47 -8.31 3.18
N THR A 299 1.36 -7.40 3.60
CA THR A 299 0.91 -6.15 4.24
C THR A 299 0.03 -5.36 3.27
N ALA A 300 0.40 -5.24 2.00
CA ALA A 300 -0.41 -4.57 0.99
C ALA A 300 -1.79 -5.23 0.81
N ILE A 301 -1.83 -6.58 0.71
CA ILE A 301 -3.09 -7.33 0.56
C ILE A 301 -3.98 -7.19 1.79
N VAL A 302 -3.43 -7.40 2.99
CA VAL A 302 -4.18 -7.38 4.25
C VAL A 302 -4.67 -5.97 4.57
N THR A 303 -3.83 -4.95 4.44
CA THR A 303 -4.24 -3.56 4.65
C THR A 303 -5.35 -3.16 3.70
N SER A 304 -5.22 -3.48 2.41
CA SER A 304 -6.25 -3.20 1.41
C SER A 304 -7.56 -3.96 1.70
N ALA A 305 -7.49 -5.22 2.12
CA ALA A 305 -8.66 -6.02 2.48
C ALA A 305 -9.40 -5.45 3.70
N ILE A 306 -8.67 -5.08 4.76
CA ILE A 306 -9.23 -4.44 5.97
C ILE A 306 -9.90 -3.11 5.59
N ILE A 307 -9.19 -2.31 4.78
CA ILE A 307 -9.70 -1.03 4.30
C ILE A 307 -11.02 -1.21 3.54
N ASN A 308 -11.09 -2.17 2.60
CA ASN A 308 -12.33 -2.46 1.87
C ASN A 308 -13.46 -2.94 2.79
N ALA A 309 -13.14 -3.81 3.75
CA ALA A 309 -14.11 -4.32 4.72
C ALA A 309 -14.74 -3.21 5.58
N LEU A 310 -13.98 -2.14 5.86
CA LEU A 310 -14.45 -0.98 6.61
C LEU A 310 -15.09 0.08 5.70
N ALA A 311 -14.50 0.33 4.53
CA ALA A 311 -14.90 1.42 3.65
C ALA A 311 -16.30 1.23 3.06
N PHE A 312 -16.69 0.01 2.63
CA PHE A 312 -18.02 -0.18 2.04
C PHE A 312 -19.17 0.04 3.02
N PRO A 313 -19.16 -0.51 4.25
CA PRO A 313 -20.18 -0.20 5.24
C PRO A 313 -20.17 1.29 5.64
N LEU A 314 -18.99 1.88 5.79
CA LEU A 314 -18.86 3.30 6.15
C LEU A 314 -19.34 4.24 5.04
N ALA A 315 -19.17 3.88 3.77
CA ALA A 315 -19.69 4.65 2.63
C ALA A 315 -21.22 4.72 2.69
N TYR A 316 -21.88 3.59 2.95
CA TYR A 316 -23.34 3.54 3.10
C TYR A 316 -23.83 4.38 4.28
N VAL A 317 -23.19 4.27 5.45
CA VAL A 317 -23.50 5.13 6.61
C VAL A 317 -23.24 6.59 6.28
N GLY A 318 -22.15 6.87 5.56
CA GLY A 318 -21.76 8.20 5.09
C GLY A 318 -22.83 8.84 4.22
N GLU A 319 -23.43 8.10 3.29
CA GLU A 319 -24.55 8.61 2.48
C GLU A 319 -25.76 8.99 3.34
N VAL A 320 -26.12 8.16 4.32
CA VAL A 320 -27.24 8.48 5.23
C VAL A 320 -26.93 9.72 6.08
N LEU A 321 -25.71 9.83 6.61
CA LEU A 321 -25.28 10.98 7.40
C LEU A 321 -25.20 12.24 6.54
N PHE A 322 -24.63 12.16 5.34
CA PHE A 322 -24.57 13.24 4.37
C PHE A 322 -25.96 13.72 4.00
N THR A 323 -26.88 12.80 3.67
CA THR A 323 -28.26 13.14 3.32
C THR A 323 -28.99 13.79 4.49
N LYS A 324 -28.77 13.32 5.73
CA LYS A 324 -29.30 13.99 6.93
C LYS A 324 -28.71 15.39 7.12
N CYS A 325 -27.40 15.55 6.96
CA CYS A 325 -26.72 16.84 7.07
C CYS A 325 -27.20 17.81 5.99
N TRP A 326 -27.29 17.35 4.74
CA TRP A 326 -27.82 18.07 3.59
C TRP A 326 -29.28 18.49 3.83
N ARG A 327 -30.13 17.57 4.29
CA ARG A 327 -31.52 17.88 4.69
C ARG A 327 -31.61 18.93 5.79
N CYS A 328 -30.71 18.91 6.76
CA CYS A 328 -30.65 19.90 7.83
C CYS A 328 -30.17 21.27 7.34
N CYS A 329 -29.13 21.31 6.50
CA CYS A 329 -28.51 22.55 6.02
C CYS A 329 -29.28 23.21 4.87
N CYS A 330 -29.91 22.44 3.99
CA CYS A 330 -30.60 22.95 2.79
C CYS A 330 -32.12 23.10 2.96
N LYS A 331 -32.66 22.78 4.15
CA LYS A 331 -34.09 22.89 4.48
C LYS A 331 -34.68 24.27 4.26
N GLY A 332 -33.89 25.33 4.51
CA GLY A 332 -34.31 26.72 4.31
C GLY A 332 -34.23 27.21 2.86
N GLY A 333 -33.63 26.42 1.96
CA GLY A 333 -33.45 26.77 0.55
C GLY A 333 -34.54 26.24 -0.39
N ALA A 334 -35.32 25.24 0.05
CA ALA A 334 -36.41 24.67 -0.73
C ALA A 334 -37.61 25.64 -0.75
N LYS A 335 -37.94 26.16 -1.93
CA LYS A 335 -39.03 27.15 -2.10
C LYS A 335 -40.32 26.52 -2.63
N THR A 336 -40.22 25.37 -3.28
CA THR A 336 -41.38 24.65 -3.83
C THR A 336 -41.56 23.29 -3.17
N GLN A 337 -42.78 22.74 -3.27
CA GLN A 337 -43.08 21.38 -2.82
C GLN A 337 -42.28 20.33 -3.60
N HIS A 338 -41.89 20.63 -4.84
CA HIS A 338 -41.03 19.77 -5.65
C HIS A 338 -39.61 19.73 -5.07
N ASP A 339 -39.03 20.88 -4.73
CA ASP A 339 -37.71 20.97 -4.08
C ASP A 339 -37.71 20.26 -2.72
N LEU A 340 -38.83 20.33 -1.98
CA LEU A 340 -38.98 19.65 -0.69
C LEU A 340 -39.08 18.13 -0.85
N ASN A 341 -39.73 17.65 -1.92
CA ASN A 341 -39.84 16.23 -2.25
C ASN A 341 -38.53 15.66 -2.82
N GLU A 342 -37.71 16.45 -3.52
CA GLU A 342 -36.35 16.02 -3.88
C GLU A 342 -35.41 15.96 -2.66
N LEU A 343 -35.66 16.79 -1.65
CA LEU A 343 -34.86 16.80 -0.42
C LEU A 343 -35.14 15.58 0.49
N TYR A 344 -36.35 15.00 0.45
CA TYR A 344 -36.88 14.02 1.42
C TYR A 344 -37.13 12.63 0.86
#